data_AF-A0A959ZXS0-F1
#
_entry.id   AF-A0A959ZXS0-F1
#
_cell.length_a   1.000
_cell.length_b   1.000
_cell.length_c   1.000
_cell.angle_alpha   90.00
_cell.angle_beta   90.00
_cell.angle_gamma   90.00
#
_symmetry.space_group_name_H-M   'P 1'
#
loop_
_entity.id
_entity.type
_entity.pdbx_description
1 polymer ?
#
loop_
_entity_poly.entity_id
_entity_poly.type
_entity_poly.pdbx_seq_one_letter_code
_entity_poly.pdbx_strand_id
1 'polypeptide(L)'
;MESASITAGATAHAHEHHGPPEAHASSKIDRQTLGILLFIVSEAMLFGAFFASYFFLREVSNPGDVWPPEGFELPKLVAGVNTAILVSSSFTVHWALEGARKNNRNAMKMGLA
;
A
#
# COMPACT_ATOMS: atom_id res chain seq x y z
N MET A 1 72.99 33.14 -20.00
CA MET A 1 73.23 32.68 -18.60
C MET A 1 71.96 33.03 -17.84
N GLU A 2 70.88 32.28 -18.01
CA GLU A 2 70.60 31.04 -17.30
C GLU A 2 70.94 31.15 -15.81
N SER A 3 69.90 31.26 -14.97
CA SER A 3 69.81 30.60 -13.67
C SER A 3 68.38 30.79 -13.15
N ALA A 4 67.62 29.68 -13.19
CA ALA A 4 66.33 29.52 -12.57
C ALA A 4 66.43 29.59 -11.04
N SER A 5 65.34 30.02 -10.38
CA SER A 5 65.06 29.73 -8.98
C SER A 5 63.55 29.58 -8.83
N ILE A 6 63.15 28.53 -8.12
CA ILE A 6 61.89 27.80 -8.22
C ILE A 6 60.77 28.41 -7.38
N THR A 7 59.56 28.31 -7.94
CA THR A 7 58.20 28.16 -7.36
C THR A 7 58.02 28.22 -5.84
N ALA A 8 57.09 29.07 -5.39
CA ALA A 8 56.25 28.79 -4.22
C ALA A 8 54.90 29.51 -4.29
N GLY A 9 53.82 28.72 -4.25
CA GLY A 9 52.62 29.08 -3.49
C GLY A 9 51.49 29.79 -4.22
N ALA A 10 50.56 28.98 -4.72
CA ALA A 10 49.11 29.09 -4.50
C ALA A 10 48.32 28.72 -5.77
N THR A 11 48.33 27.42 -6.11
CA THR A 11 47.14 26.85 -6.76
C THR A 11 45.99 27.02 -5.78
N ALA A 12 45.13 28.00 -6.03
CA ALA A 12 43.84 28.12 -5.36
C ALA A 12 43.04 26.86 -5.69
N HIS A 13 43.15 25.84 -4.85
CA HIS A 13 42.24 24.71 -4.85
C HIS A 13 40.87 25.26 -4.47
N ALA A 14 40.06 25.52 -5.49
CA ALA A 14 38.63 25.71 -5.32
C ALA A 14 38.11 24.45 -4.64
N HIS A 15 37.84 24.54 -3.34
CA HIS A 15 37.11 23.53 -2.60
C HIS A 15 35.71 23.48 -3.20
N GLU A 16 35.46 22.51 -4.07
CA GLU A 16 34.11 22.17 -4.50
C GLU A 16 33.33 21.74 -3.25
N HIS A 17 32.49 22.65 -2.77
CA HIS A 17 31.62 22.41 -1.62
C HIS A 17 30.49 21.49 -2.08
N HIS A 18 30.76 20.19 -2.16
CA HIS A 18 29.71 19.19 -2.35
C HIS A 18 28.72 19.34 -1.20
N GLY A 19 27.49 19.78 -1.52
CA GLY A 19 26.37 19.70 -0.60
C GLY A 19 26.20 18.25 -0.10
N PRO A 20 25.45 18.04 0.99
CA PRO A 20 25.18 16.69 1.46
C PRO A 20 24.68 15.83 0.28
N PRO A 21 25.21 14.61 0.10
CA PRO A 21 24.88 13.78 -1.04
C PRO A 21 23.38 13.63 -1.16
N GLU A 22 22.84 13.72 -2.39
CA GLU A 22 21.41 13.56 -2.61
C GLU A 22 20.94 12.25 -1.99
N ALA A 23 19.90 12.34 -1.15
CA ALA A 23 19.37 11.19 -0.44
C ALA A 23 19.03 10.10 -1.47
N HIS A 24 19.80 9.00 -1.42
CA HIS A 24 19.63 7.89 -2.35
C HIS A 24 18.21 7.34 -2.20
N ALA A 25 17.34 7.65 -3.16
CA ALA A 25 16.03 7.03 -3.30
C ALA A 25 16.24 5.56 -3.69
N SER A 26 16.45 4.72 -2.68
CA SER A 26 16.84 3.32 -2.85
C SER A 26 15.67 2.40 -3.26
N SER A 27 14.44 2.92 -3.28
CA SER A 27 13.23 2.16 -3.59
C SER A 27 12.77 2.41 -5.03
N LYS A 28 12.55 1.33 -5.79
CA LYS A 28 11.88 1.39 -7.10
C LYS A 28 10.40 1.82 -7.00
N ILE A 29 9.86 1.88 -5.79
CA ILE A 29 8.46 2.20 -5.48
C ILE A 29 8.41 3.59 -4.85
N ASP A 30 7.48 4.42 -5.33
CA ASP A 30 7.20 5.75 -4.77
C ASP A 30 6.80 5.68 -3.29
N ARG A 31 7.20 6.67 -2.50
CA ARG A 31 6.99 6.67 -1.04
C ARG A 31 5.51 6.64 -0.67
N GLN A 32 4.65 7.30 -1.45
CA GLN A 32 3.21 7.32 -1.22
C GLN A 32 2.60 5.95 -1.49
N THR A 33 3.05 5.29 -2.56
CA THR A 33 2.63 3.92 -2.91
C THR A 33 3.08 2.91 -1.85
N LEU A 34 4.30 3.06 -1.34
CA LEU A 34 4.80 2.23 -0.24
C LEU A 34 3.98 2.46 1.04
N GLY A 35 3.64 3.71 1.36
CA GLY A 35 2.81 4.06 2.51
C GLY A 35 1.42 3.41 2.47
N ILE A 36 0.71 3.50 1.34
CA ILE A 36 -0.61 2.86 1.21
C ILE A 36 -0.52 1.33 1.25
N LEU A 37 0.56 0.75 0.68
CA LEU A 37 0.79 -0.69 0.73
C LEU A 37 0.99 -1.17 2.18
N LEU A 38 1.86 -0.50 2.95
CA LEU A 38 2.08 -0.85 4.36
C LEU A 38 0.80 -0.71 5.19
N PHE A 39 0.00 0.33 4.93
CA PHE A 39 -1.30 0.51 5.58
C PHE A 39 -2.24 -0.67 5.29
N ILE A 40 -2.41 -1.05 4.02
CA ILE A 40 -3.25 -2.19 3.63
C ILE A 40 -2.76 -3.50 4.26
N VAL A 41 -1.44 -3.72 4.30
CA VAL A 41 -0.86 -4.90 4.95
C VAL A 41 -1.17 -4.91 6.46
N SER A 42 -1.09 -3.75 7.13
CA SER A 42 -1.41 -3.67 8.56
C SER A 42 -2.88 -4.00 8.85
N GLU A 43 -3.81 -3.53 8.01
CA GLU A 43 -5.23 -3.89 8.10
C GLU A 43 -5.45 -5.39 7.81
N ALA A 44 -4.74 -5.95 6.83
CA ALA A 44 -4.80 -7.39 6.55
C ALA A 44 -4.32 -8.23 7.75
N MET A 45 -3.28 -7.78 8.47
CA MET A 45 -2.84 -8.42 9.72
C MET A 45 -3.88 -8.30 10.84
N LEU A 46 -4.57 -7.15 10.95
CA LEU A 46 -5.67 -6.96 11.89
C LEU A 46 -6.81 -7.97 11.64
N PHE A 47 -7.28 -8.09 10.38
CA PHE A 47 -8.28 -9.11 10.02
C PHE A 47 -7.73 -10.54 10.21
N GLY A 48 -6.44 -10.75 9.96
CA GLY A 48 -5.74 -12.01 10.25
C GLY A 48 -5.86 -12.42 11.73
N ALA A 49 -5.69 -11.46 12.66
CA ALA A 49 -5.88 -11.70 14.09
C ALA A 49 -7.33 -12.05 14.44
N PHE A 50 -8.31 -11.40 13.81
CA PHE A 50 -9.73 -11.74 13.98
C PHE A 50 -10.06 -13.15 13.48
N PHE A 51 -9.52 -13.55 12.32
CA PHE A 51 -9.68 -14.93 11.84
C PHE A 51 -9.00 -15.94 12.75
N ALA A 52 -7.77 -15.67 13.21
CA ALA A 52 -7.08 -16.53 14.16
C ALA A 52 -7.88 -16.68 15.46
N SER A 53 -8.44 -15.59 15.99
CA SER A 53 -9.33 -15.62 17.16
C SER A 53 -10.59 -16.45 16.92
N TYR A 54 -11.26 -16.29 15.77
CA TYR A 54 -12.42 -17.10 15.41
C TYR A 54 -12.09 -18.61 15.35
N PHE A 55 -10.99 -18.99 14.69
CA PHE A 55 -10.58 -20.39 14.62
C PHE A 55 -10.17 -20.95 15.98
N PHE A 56 -9.48 -20.15 16.81
CA PHE A 56 -9.13 -20.54 18.17
C PHE A 56 -10.39 -20.82 19.03
N LEU A 57 -11.40 -19.94 18.96
CA LEU A 57 -12.65 -20.12 19.69
C LEU A 57 -13.46 -21.31 19.17
N ARG A 58 -13.45 -21.52 17.85
CA ARG A 58 -14.18 -22.61 17.20
C ARG A 58 -13.57 -23.97 17.48
N GLU A 59 -12.25 -24.11 17.37
CA GLU A 59 -11.59 -25.43 17.37
C GLU A 59 -10.92 -25.76 18.71
N VAL A 60 -10.27 -24.77 19.34
CA VAL A 60 -9.47 -25.01 20.56
C VAL A 60 -10.32 -24.87 21.81
N SER A 61 -11.21 -23.88 21.84
CA SER A 61 -12.00 -23.58 23.05
C SER A 61 -13.24 -24.47 23.20
N ASN A 62 -13.84 -24.94 22.10
CA ASN A 62 -15.02 -25.82 22.12
C ASN A 62 -14.83 -27.04 21.20
N PRO A 63 -13.85 -27.91 21.48
CA PRO A 63 -13.57 -29.06 20.63
C PRO A 63 -14.77 -30.02 20.60
N GLY A 64 -15.35 -30.25 19.43
CA GLY A 64 -16.45 -31.20 19.22
C GLY A 64 -17.86 -30.62 19.38
N ASP A 65 -18.01 -29.34 19.71
CA ASP A 65 -19.32 -28.68 19.73
C ASP A 65 -19.81 -28.35 18.30
N VAL A 66 -21.14 -28.41 18.12
CA VAL A 66 -21.78 -28.03 16.86
C VAL A 66 -21.69 -26.51 16.68
N TRP A 67 -20.97 -26.09 15.65
CA TRP A 67 -20.88 -24.69 15.25
C TRP A 67 -21.75 -24.42 14.01
N PRO A 68 -22.62 -23.40 14.00
CA PRO A 68 -22.89 -22.42 15.07
C PRO A 68 -23.72 -23.02 16.23
N PRO A 69 -23.67 -22.43 17.43
CA PRO A 69 -24.48 -22.85 18.57
C PRO A 69 -25.98 -22.89 18.23
N GLU A 70 -26.71 -23.82 18.86
CA GLU A 70 -28.14 -23.98 18.65
C GLU A 70 -28.92 -22.68 18.96
N GLY A 71 -29.94 -22.39 18.15
CA GLY A 71 -30.74 -21.17 18.26
C GLY A 71 -30.17 -19.95 17.52
N PHE A 72 -29.00 -20.05 16.88
CA PHE A 72 -28.45 -18.97 16.07
C PHE A 72 -28.63 -19.20 14.57
N GLU A 73 -29.51 -18.42 13.93
CA GLU A 73 -29.65 -18.41 12.47
C GLU A 73 -28.78 -17.33 11.83
N LEU A 74 -27.86 -17.76 10.98
CA LEU A 74 -27.01 -16.85 10.19
C LEU A 74 -27.85 -16.21 9.05
N PRO A 75 -27.86 -14.87 8.91
CA PRO A 75 -28.60 -14.18 7.85
C PRO A 75 -27.88 -14.27 6.50
N LYS A 76 -27.82 -15.48 5.93
CA LYS A 76 -27.04 -15.81 4.72
C LYS A 76 -27.44 -14.98 3.50
N LEU A 77 -28.74 -14.72 3.32
CA LEU A 77 -29.26 -13.94 2.20
C LEU A 77 -28.80 -12.48 2.27
N VAL A 78 -28.95 -11.84 3.43
CA VAL A 78 -28.54 -10.44 3.63
C VAL A 78 -27.03 -10.31 3.47
N ALA A 79 -26.26 -11.23 4.06
CA ALA A 79 -24.81 -11.27 3.89
C ALA A 79 -24.42 -11.43 2.41
N GLY A 80 -25.08 -12.34 1.68
CA GLY A 80 -24.82 -12.57 0.25
C GLY A 80 -25.14 -11.36 -0.62
N VAL A 81 -26.26 -10.67 -0.37
CA VAL A 81 -26.60 -9.43 -1.08
C VAL A 81 -25.55 -8.34 -0.82
N ASN A 82 -25.12 -8.17 0.44
CA ASN A 82 -24.06 -7.22 0.77
C ASN A 82 -22.74 -7.55 0.06
N THR A 83 -22.37 -8.83 -0.02
CA THR A 83 -21.19 -9.25 -0.79
C THR A 83 -21.34 -8.94 -2.27
N ALA A 84 -22.51 -9.20 -2.87
CA ALA A 84 -22.76 -8.88 -4.27
C ALA A 84 -22.62 -7.37 -4.55
N ILE A 85 -23.16 -6.53 -3.65
CA ILE A 85 -23.02 -5.07 -3.73
C ILE A 85 -21.54 -4.66 -3.67
N LEU A 86 -20.78 -5.16 -2.69
CA LEU A 86 -19.35 -4.82 -2.54
C LEU A 86 -18.49 -5.24 -3.73
N VAL A 87 -18.74 -6.46 -4.25
CA VAL A 87 -18.06 -6.96 -5.44
C VAL A 87 -18.43 -6.12 -6.67
N SER A 88 -19.71 -5.79 -6.85
CA SER A 88 -20.16 -4.92 -7.95
C SER A 88 -19.52 -3.52 -7.89
N SER A 89 -19.38 -2.95 -6.69
CA SER A 89 -18.70 -1.67 -6.48
C SER A 89 -17.22 -1.70 -6.86
N SER A 90 -16.55 -2.83 -6.66
CA SER A 90 -15.15 -2.98 -7.12
C SER A 90 -15.04 -2.87 -8.65
N PHE A 91 -16.02 -3.39 -9.39
CA PHE A 91 -16.06 -3.26 -10.85
C PHE A 91 -16.29 -1.82 -11.32
N THR A 92 -17.15 -1.05 -10.64
CA THR A 92 -17.42 0.36 -11.01
C THR A 92 -16.17 1.23 -10.83
N VAL A 93 -15.43 1.03 -9.74
CA VAL A 93 -14.15 1.73 -9.49
C VAL A 93 -13.10 1.31 -10.51
N HIS A 94 -13.04 0.03 -10.89
CA HIS A 94 -12.14 -0.42 -11.95
C HIS A 94 -12.44 0.26 -13.29
N TRP A 95 -13.73 0.43 -13.63
CA TRP A 95 -14.13 1.17 -14.83
C TRP A 95 -13.74 2.65 -14.74
N ALA A 96 -13.91 3.29 -13.57
CA ALA A 96 -13.46 4.67 -13.36
C ALA A 96 -11.95 4.82 -13.57
N LEU A 97 -11.16 3.87 -13.05
CA LEU A 97 -9.71 3.84 -13.21
C LEU A 97 -9.30 3.72 -14.68
N GLU A 98 -9.93 2.82 -15.44
CA GLU A 98 -9.67 2.66 -16.86
C GLU A 98 -10.10 3.90 -17.69
N GLY A 99 -11.20 4.54 -17.29
CA GLY A 99 -11.63 5.83 -17.84
C GLY A 99 -10.59 6.93 -17.59
N ALA A 100 -10.04 7.01 -16.38
CA ALA A 100 -8.98 7.96 -16.03
C ALA A 100 -7.70 7.71 -16.85
N ARG A 101 -7.29 6.44 -17.02
CA ARG A 101 -6.14 6.06 -17.86
C ARG A 101 -6.32 6.46 -19.34
N LYS A 102 -7.54 6.36 -19.86
CA LYS A 102 -7.91 6.78 -21.23
C LYS A 102 -8.22 8.27 -21.35
N ASN A 103 -8.02 9.06 -20.29
CA ASN A 103 -8.37 10.48 -20.23
C ASN A 103 -9.85 10.77 -20.54
N ASN A 104 -10.73 9.78 -20.35
CA ASN A 104 -12.18 9.88 -20.56
C ASN A 104 -12.86 10.28 -19.23
N ARG A 105 -13.08 11.59 -19.08
CA ARG A 105 -13.69 12.18 -17.87
C ARG A 105 -15.11 11.69 -17.61
N ASN A 106 -15.87 11.34 -18.65
CA ASN A 106 -17.25 10.89 -18.50
C ASN A 106 -17.30 9.48 -17.89
N ALA A 107 -16.44 8.57 -18.36
CA ALA A 107 -16.29 7.24 -17.79
C ALA A 107 -15.81 7.27 -16.33
N MET A 108 -14.85 8.15 -16.01
CA MET A 108 -14.38 8.35 -14.64
C MET A 108 -15.49 8.86 -13.72
N LYS A 109 -16.25 9.89 -14.15
CA LYS A 109 -17.36 10.44 -13.36
C LYS A 109 -18.46 9.40 -13.14
N MET A 110 -18.82 8.65 -14.17
CA MET A 110 -19.89 7.65 -14.09
C MET A 110 -19.52 6.47 -13.18
N GLY A 111 -18.24 6.06 -13.13
CA GLY A 111 -17.82 4.99 -12.22
C GLY A 111 -17.62 5.42 -10.76
N LEU A 112 -17.57 6.74 -10.49
CA LEU A 112 -17.42 7.32 -9.14
C LEU A 112 -18.70 7.97 -8.59
N ALA A 113 -19.72 8.14 -9.44
CA ALA A 113 -21.03 8.70 -9.09
C ALA A 113 -21.97 7.63 -8.55
#